data_AF-A0A846TE97-F1
#
_entry.id   AF-A0A846TE97-F1
#
_cell.length_a   1.000
_cell.length_b   1.000
_cell.length_c   1.000
_cell.angle_alpha   90.00
_cell.angle_beta   90.00
_cell.angle_gamma   90.00
#
_symmetry.space_group_name_H-M   'P 1'
#
loop_
_entity.id
_entity.type
_entity.pdbx_description
1 polymer ?
#
loop_
_entity_poly.entity_id
_entity_poly.type
_entity_poly.pdbx_seq_one_letter_code
_entity_poly.pdbx_strand_id
1 'polypeptide(L)'
;MSTTPDHLRDGVAAARHRRANVITALLRQTDEALRLAETVLYPWLDLAIRLWLAQLFWVSGILKLADWDNALRLATYEYPVAWLDPVTAATLGIAIEVICPVLLALGLATGWR
;
A
#
# COMPACT_ATOMS: atom_id res chain seq x y z
N MET A 1 41.30 49.74 11.31
CA MET A 1 40.05 49.88 12.07
C MET A 1 38.93 50.18 11.07
N SER A 2 38.41 49.17 10.35
CA SER A 2 37.40 49.36 9.30
C SER A 2 36.00 49.08 9.85
N THR A 3 35.21 50.13 10.06
CA THR A 3 33.79 50.05 10.41
C THR A 3 33.00 49.85 9.12
N THR A 4 32.64 48.61 8.81
CA THR A 4 31.67 48.33 7.74
C THR A 4 30.34 49.00 8.11
N PRO A 5 29.70 49.78 7.22
CA PRO A 5 28.50 50.54 7.55
C PRO A 5 27.31 49.62 7.88
N ASP A 6 26.66 49.87 9.02
CA ASP A 6 25.65 48.98 9.61
C ASP A 6 24.40 48.79 8.73
N HIS A 7 23.99 49.85 8.03
CA HIS A 7 22.82 49.83 7.12
C HIS A 7 22.95 48.86 5.94
N LEU A 8 24.17 48.52 5.52
CA LEU A 8 24.40 47.49 4.48
C LEU A 8 24.18 46.07 5.02
N ARG A 9 24.37 45.85 6.33
CA ARG A 9 24.19 44.55 6.98
C ARG A 9 22.70 44.23 7.13
N ASP A 10 21.90 45.24 7.44
CA ASP A 10 20.44 45.13 7.61
C ASP A 10 19.72 44.76 6.32
N GLY A 11 20.10 45.38 5.19
CA GLY A 11 19.50 45.09 3.88
C GLY A 11 19.77 43.65 3.41
N VAL A 12 20.98 43.14 3.66
CA VAL A 12 21.37 41.76 3.30
C VAL A 12 20.65 40.74 4.21
N ALA A 13 20.48 41.05 5.49
CA ALA A 13 19.72 40.22 6.44
C ALA A 13 18.23 40.16 6.06
N ALA A 14 17.61 41.29 5.71
CA ALA A 14 16.21 41.35 5.29
C ALA A 14 15.94 40.60 3.98
N ALA A 15 16.84 40.71 2.99
CA ALA A 15 16.75 39.98 1.73
C ALA A 15 16.89 38.45 1.93
N ARG A 16 17.75 38.01 2.85
CA ARG A 16 17.90 36.61 3.24
C ARG A 16 16.62 36.07 3.91
N HIS A 17 16.02 36.84 4.82
CA HIS A 17 14.75 36.47 5.47
C HIS A 17 13.58 36.38 4.50
N ARG A 18 13.46 37.32 3.56
CA ARG A 18 12.38 37.31 2.56
C ARG A 18 12.48 36.07 1.65
N ARG A 19 13.70 35.68 1.25
CA ARG A 19 13.94 34.44 0.49
C ARG A 19 13.65 33.18 1.31
N ALA A 20 14.07 33.14 2.58
CA ALA A 20 13.80 32.02 3.48
C ALA A 20 12.29 31.83 3.72
N ASN A 21 11.53 32.92 3.84
CA ASN A 21 10.08 32.90 4.00
C ASN A 21 9.34 32.44 2.75
N VAL A 22 9.84 32.77 1.55
CA VAL A 22 9.25 32.29 0.28
C VAL A 22 9.51 30.80 0.08
N ILE A 23 10.72 30.31 0.36
CA ILE A 23 11.05 28.88 0.28
C ILE A 23 10.19 28.08 1.27
N THR A 24 10.07 28.54 2.52
CA THR A 24 9.22 27.88 3.51
C THR A 24 7.73 27.94 3.15
N ALA A 25 7.25 29.03 2.53
CA ALA A 25 5.88 29.09 2.03
C ALA A 25 5.62 28.08 0.90
N LEU A 26 6.56 27.95 -0.05
CA LEU A 26 6.46 26.97 -1.15
C LEU A 26 6.48 25.53 -0.64
N LEU A 27 7.37 25.20 0.31
CA LEU A 27 7.45 23.87 0.91
C LEU A 27 6.17 23.50 1.68
N ARG A 28 5.60 24.45 2.44
CA ARG A 28 4.33 24.23 3.15
C ARG A 28 3.18 23.97 2.18
N GLN A 29 3.15 24.69 1.06
CA GLN A 29 2.09 24.52 0.07
C GLN A 29 2.15 23.15 -0.61
N THR A 30 3.35 22.62 -0.89
CA THR A 30 3.51 21.26 -1.40
C THR A 30 3.13 20.20 -0.37
N ASP A 31 3.48 20.42 0.90
CA ASP A 31 3.14 19.51 1.99
C ASP A 31 1.63 19.45 2.23
N GLU A 32 0.93 20.59 2.17
CA GLU A 32 -0.52 20.65 2.33
C GLU A 32 -1.25 19.98 1.16
N ALA A 33 -0.82 20.23 -0.08
CA ALA A 33 -1.38 19.57 -1.26
C ALA A 33 -1.16 18.04 -1.21
N LEU A 34 0.03 17.61 -0.78
CA LEU A 34 0.35 16.19 -0.64
C LEU A 34 -0.44 15.53 0.48
N ARG A 35 -0.62 16.20 1.62
CA ARG A 35 -1.44 15.68 2.75
C ARG A 35 -2.91 15.54 2.36
N LEU A 36 -3.46 16.47 1.59
CA LEU A 36 -4.83 16.37 1.08
C LEU A 36 -4.96 15.23 0.09
N ALA A 37 -4.01 15.11 -0.83
CA ALA A 37 -3.96 13.99 -1.77
C ALA A 37 -3.83 12.66 -1.03
N GLU A 38 -2.98 12.56 -0.01
CA GLU A 38 -2.84 11.37 0.81
C GLU A 38 -4.14 11.05 1.54
N THR A 39 -4.75 12.01 2.24
CA THR A 39 -5.97 11.76 3.02
C THR A 39 -7.15 11.32 2.16
N VAL A 40 -7.28 11.88 0.94
CA VAL A 40 -8.38 11.54 0.03
C VAL A 40 -8.05 10.30 -0.79
N LEU A 41 -6.88 10.24 -1.43
CA LEU A 41 -6.54 9.19 -2.39
C LEU A 41 -6.11 7.88 -1.71
N TYR A 42 -5.44 7.94 -0.56
CA TYR A 42 -4.98 6.75 0.16
C TYR A 42 -6.09 5.75 0.48
N PRO A 43 -7.24 6.12 1.08
CA PRO A 43 -8.29 5.14 1.38
C PRO A 43 -8.89 4.51 0.11
N TRP A 44 -9.02 5.26 -0.98
CA TRP A 44 -9.50 4.72 -2.26
C TRP A 44 -8.48 3.79 -2.92
N LEU A 45 -7.20 4.17 -2.91
CA LEU A 45 -6.13 3.37 -3.46
C LEU A 45 -5.95 2.07 -2.65
N ASP A 46 -5.99 2.16 -1.32
CA ASP A 46 -5.95 1.01 -0.42
C ASP A 46 -7.13 0.07 -0.69
N LEU A 47 -8.36 0.60 -0.82
CA LEU A 47 -9.53 -0.19 -1.20
C LEU A 47 -9.37 -0.84 -2.59
N ALA A 48 -8.90 -0.11 -3.58
CA ALA A 48 -8.69 -0.61 -4.93
C ALA A 48 -7.67 -1.77 -4.97
N ILE A 49 -6.55 -1.63 -4.25
CA ILE A 49 -5.53 -2.67 -4.15
C ILE A 49 -6.10 -3.92 -3.45
N ARG A 50 -6.88 -3.76 -2.39
CA ARG A 50 -7.54 -4.88 -1.69
C ARG A 50 -8.48 -5.64 -2.59
N LEU A 51 -9.35 -4.93 -3.30
CA LEU A 51 -10.31 -5.54 -4.21
C LEU A 51 -9.59 -6.23 -5.37
N TRP A 52 -8.51 -5.63 -5.87
CA TRP A 52 -7.70 -6.23 -6.92
C TRP A 52 -7.03 -7.54 -6.45
N LEU A 53 -6.39 -7.54 -5.28
CA LEU A 53 -5.81 -8.75 -4.69
C LEU A 53 -6.88 -9.80 -4.39
N ALA A 54 -8.02 -9.38 -3.82
CA ALA A 54 -9.15 -10.27 -3.55
C ALA A 54 -9.64 -10.95 -4.84
N GLN A 55 -9.73 -10.20 -5.94
CA GLN A 55 -10.10 -10.76 -7.25
C GLN A 55 -9.08 -11.79 -7.73
N LEU A 56 -7.77 -11.55 -7.58
CA LEU A 56 -6.73 -12.51 -7.98
C LEU A 56 -6.90 -13.85 -7.27
N PHE A 57 -7.06 -13.82 -5.94
CA PHE A 57 -7.30 -15.03 -5.14
C PHE A 57 -8.61 -15.72 -5.53
N TRP A 58 -9.69 -14.96 -5.69
CA TRP A 58 -11.00 -15.49 -6.05
C TRP A 58 -10.99 -16.23 -7.39
N VAL A 59 -10.39 -15.63 -8.42
CA VAL A 59 -10.26 -16.23 -9.76
C VAL A 59 -9.41 -17.50 -9.69
N SER A 60 -8.29 -17.48 -8.95
CA SER A 60 -7.46 -18.67 -8.73
C SER A 60 -8.25 -19.78 -8.03
N GLY A 61 -9.00 -19.45 -6.98
CA GLY A 61 -9.78 -20.41 -6.21
C GLY A 61 -10.88 -21.07 -7.05
N ILE A 62 -11.60 -20.28 -7.85
CA ILE A 62 -12.60 -20.81 -8.80
C ILE A 62 -11.95 -21.72 -9.83
N LEU A 63 -10.77 -21.37 -10.35
CA LEU A 63 -10.07 -22.19 -11.33
C LEU A 63 -9.67 -23.56 -10.75
N LYS A 64 -9.21 -23.58 -9.49
CA LYS A 64 -8.91 -24.84 -8.77
C LYS A 64 -10.17 -25.63 -8.41
N LEU A 65 -11.30 -24.97 -8.17
CA LEU A 65 -12.59 -25.63 -7.95
C LEU A 65 -13.16 -26.24 -9.24
N ALA A 66 -12.96 -25.57 -10.38
CA ALA A 66 -13.40 -26.05 -11.68
C ALA A 66 -12.59 -27.26 -12.16
N ASP A 67 -11.30 -27.34 -11.79
CA ASP A 67 -10.40 -28.44 -12.12
C ASP A 67 -9.76 -29.03 -10.85
N TRP A 68 -10.56 -29.85 -10.16
CA TRP A 68 -10.15 -30.50 -8.92
C TRP A 68 -9.00 -31.48 -9.10
N ASP A 69 -8.96 -32.20 -10.23
CA ASP A 69 -7.90 -33.16 -10.53
C ASP A 69 -6.55 -32.46 -10.67
N ASN A 70 -6.52 -31.29 -11.31
CA ASN A 70 -5.31 -30.48 -11.38
C ASN A 70 -4.90 -29.93 -10.01
N ALA A 71 -5.85 -29.52 -9.16
CA ALA A 71 -5.55 -29.08 -7.79
C ALA A 71 -4.91 -30.20 -6.95
N LEU A 72 -5.45 -31.42 -7.05
CA LEU A 72 -4.91 -32.59 -6.35
C LEU A 72 -3.54 -33.00 -6.89
N ARG A 73 -3.35 -32.95 -8.22
CA ARG A 73 -2.07 -33.21 -8.88
C ARG A 73 -1.00 -32.23 -8.41
N LEU A 74 -1.32 -30.94 -8.34
CA LEU A 74 -0.41 -29.92 -7.83
C LEU A 74 -0.03 -30.17 -6.37
N ALA A 75 -1.00 -30.50 -5.51
CA ALA A 75 -0.73 -30.84 -4.11
C ALA A 75 0.09 -32.13 -3.94
N THR A 76 0.01 -33.07 -4.89
CA THR A 76 0.68 -34.37 -4.81
C THR A 76 2.10 -34.33 -5.36
N TYR A 77 2.29 -33.69 -6.52
CA TYR A 77 3.52 -33.80 -7.30
C TYR A 77 4.35 -32.52 -7.33
N GLU A 78 3.70 -31.35 -7.31
CA GLU A 78 4.40 -30.06 -7.45
C GLU A 78 4.70 -29.43 -6.09
N TYR A 79 3.71 -29.45 -5.19
CA TYR A 79 3.77 -28.84 -3.85
C TYR A 79 3.38 -29.85 -2.75
N PRO A 80 4.10 -30.98 -2.62
CA PRO A 80 3.81 -31.98 -1.59
C PRO A 80 4.10 -31.43 -0.19
N VAL A 81 3.12 -31.55 0.70
CA VAL A 81 3.27 -31.21 2.11
C VAL A 81 3.59 -32.49 2.88
N ALA A 82 4.82 -32.61 3.38
CA ALA A 82 5.34 -33.86 3.97
C ALA A 82 4.51 -34.43 5.15
N TRP A 83 3.70 -33.60 5.82
CA TRP A 83 2.91 -33.96 7.00
C TRP A 83 1.39 -33.94 6.75
N LEU A 84 0.94 -33.65 5.53
CA LEU A 84 -0.48 -33.47 5.23
C LEU A 84 -0.89 -34.26 3.99
N ASP A 85 -2.05 -34.91 4.05
CA ASP A 85 -2.60 -35.61 2.89
C ASP A 85 -2.89 -34.61 1.74
N PRO A 86 -2.57 -34.96 0.47
CA PRO A 86 -2.74 -34.07 -0.67
C PRO A 86 -4.17 -33.55 -0.85
N VAL A 87 -5.19 -34.34 -0.51
CA VAL A 87 -6.61 -33.92 -0.57
C VAL A 87 -6.84 -32.78 0.43
N THR A 88 -6.30 -32.91 1.63
CA THR A 88 -6.44 -31.89 2.68
C THR A 88 -5.65 -30.64 2.32
N ALA A 89 -4.44 -30.79 1.77
CA ALA A 89 -3.63 -29.67 1.29
C ALA A 89 -4.33 -28.88 0.18
N ALA A 90 -4.89 -29.57 -0.82
CA ALA A 90 -5.66 -28.95 -1.91
C ALA A 90 -6.93 -28.25 -1.39
N THR A 91 -7.67 -28.90 -0.48
CA THR A 91 -8.88 -28.34 0.12
C THR A 91 -8.58 -27.07 0.91
N LEU A 92 -7.52 -27.07 1.74
CA LEU A 92 -7.10 -25.90 2.51
C LEU A 92 -6.62 -24.77 1.59
N GLY A 93 -5.88 -25.09 0.53
CA GLY A 93 -5.48 -24.10 -0.47
C GLY A 93 -6.68 -23.39 -1.10
N ILE A 94 -7.67 -24.14 -1.55
CA ILE A 94 -8.92 -23.57 -2.10
C ILE A 94 -9.69 -22.79 -1.04
N ALA A 95 -9.81 -23.32 0.18
CA ALA A 95 -10.50 -22.64 1.27
C ALA A 95 -9.88 -21.27 1.56
N ILE A 96 -8.54 -21.18 1.61
CA ILE A 96 -7.82 -19.92 1.76
C ILE A 96 -8.08 -19.00 0.57
N GLU A 97 -7.99 -19.52 -0.65
CA GLU A 97 -8.21 -18.75 -1.89
C GLU A 97 -9.64 -18.23 -2.05
N VAL A 98 -10.63 -18.80 -1.37
CA VAL A 98 -12.03 -18.36 -1.41
C VAL A 98 -12.40 -17.50 -0.19
N ILE A 99 -11.92 -17.85 1.01
CA ILE A 99 -12.27 -17.15 2.26
C ILE A 99 -11.45 -15.87 2.42
N CYS A 100 -10.13 -15.93 2.21
CA CYS A 100 -9.26 -14.76 2.37
C CYS A 100 -9.61 -13.57 1.46
N PRO A 101 -9.97 -13.71 0.16
CA PRO A 101 -10.37 -12.55 -0.62
C PRO A 101 -11.64 -11.87 -0.09
N VAL A 102 -12.58 -12.62 0.47
CA VAL A 102 -13.79 -12.05 1.10
C VAL A 102 -13.39 -11.25 2.34
N LEU A 103 -12.51 -11.77 3.18
CA LEU A 103 -11.98 -11.04 4.35
C LEU A 103 -11.16 -9.81 3.96
N LEU A 104 -10.38 -9.89 2.89
CA LEU A 104 -9.60 -8.78 2.33
C LEU A 104 -10.51 -7.68 1.77
N ALA A 105 -11.55 -8.05 1.03
CA ALA A 105 -12.54 -7.13 0.48
C ALA A 105 -13.35 -6.43 1.58
N LEU A 106 -13.68 -7.13 2.66
CA LEU A 106 -14.37 -6.56 3.83
C LEU A 106 -13.45 -5.74 4.73
N GLY A 107 -12.13 -5.72 4.50
CA GLY A 107 -11.16 -4.97 5.30
C GLY A 107 -11.00 -5.47 6.74
N LEU A 108 -11.52 -6.66 7.07
CA LEU A 108 -11.57 -7.20 8.44
C LEU A 108 -10.19 -7.61 8.99
N ALA A 109 -9.18 -7.79 8.14
CA ALA A 109 -7.83 -8.21 8.53
C ALA A 109 -6.79 -7.07 8.62
N THR A 110 -7.17 -5.82 8.36
CA THR A 110 -6.19 -4.73 8.18
C THR A 110 -6.26 -3.61 9.19
N GLY A 111 -7.05 -3.76 10.25
CA GLY A 111 -7.19 -2.73 11.26
C GLY A 111 -7.95 -1.55 10.68
N TRP A 112 -9.18 -1.40 11.13
CA TRP A 112 -9.91 -0.15 11.07
C TRP A 112 -9.04 0.94 11.71
N ARG A 113 -8.51 1.87 10.91
CA ARG A 113 -7.99 3.15 11.41
C ARG A 113 -9.11 4.17 11.32
#